data_AF-A0A501QA56-F1
#
_entry.id   AF-A0A501QA56-F1
#
_cell.length_a   1.000
_cell.length_b   1.000
_cell.length_c   1.000
_cell.angle_alpha   90.00
_cell.angle_beta   90.00
_cell.angle_gamma   90.00
#
_symmetry.space_group_name_H-M   'P 1'
#
loop_
_entity.id
_entity.type
_entity.pdbx_description
1 polymer ?
#
loop_
_entity_poly.entity_id
_entity_poly.type
_entity_poly.pdbx_seq_one_letter_code
_entity_poly.pdbx_strand_id
1 'polypeptide(L)'
;MTRILYILLLSISFIGCSTPKFYTEIATMQKEIRDDIDKAEGNPQNEVRIKGYNMNKLVLKKMRNELKNTNHILYYYSPDPSFSSNKFWFIIYDVDNKVYYNIENNDFNNKQIDLIEKTDKLSEKFALFVFNNYMNNNCELLKSKGNVNISGVRTYEAIYEINLTNKENKHCYFKNFLLMN
;
A
#
# COMPACT_ATOMS: atom_id res chain seq x y z
N MET A 1 0.71 -45.63 -23.54
CA MET A 1 -0.25 -44.54 -23.24
C MET A 1 -0.05 -43.87 -21.88
N THR A 2 0.63 -44.50 -20.91
CA THR A 2 0.81 -43.97 -19.54
C THR A 2 1.81 -42.81 -19.41
N ARG A 3 2.76 -42.64 -20.33
CA ARG A 3 3.74 -41.52 -20.30
C ARG A 3 3.17 -40.17 -20.71
N ILE A 4 2.19 -40.13 -21.62
CA ILE A 4 1.57 -38.87 -22.09
C ILE A 4 0.64 -38.30 -21.00
N LEU A 5 -0.03 -39.16 -20.24
CA LEU A 5 -0.90 -38.76 -19.13
C LEU A 5 -0.11 -38.08 -18.00
N TYR A 6 1.12 -38.54 -17.71
CA TYR A 6 1.99 -37.93 -16.70
C TYR A 6 2.50 -36.54 -17.11
N ILE A 7 2.79 -36.32 -18.40
CA ILE A 7 3.22 -35.01 -18.91
C ILE A 7 2.06 -34.02 -18.90
N LEU A 8 0.83 -34.47 -19.17
CA LEU A 8 -0.39 -33.67 -19.06
C LEU A 8 -0.76 -33.34 -17.59
N LEU A 9 -0.53 -34.26 -16.65
CA LEU A 9 -0.72 -34.00 -15.22
C LEU A 9 0.34 -33.07 -14.63
N LEU A 10 1.58 -33.11 -15.13
CA LEU A 10 2.66 -32.19 -14.74
C LEU A 10 2.52 -30.80 -15.37
N SER A 11 1.84 -30.64 -16.51
CA SER A 11 1.62 -29.33 -17.12
C SER A 11 0.46 -28.56 -16.48
N ILE A 12 -0.52 -29.25 -15.88
CA ILE A 12 -1.64 -28.61 -15.17
C ILE A 12 -1.21 -28.00 -13.82
N SER A 13 -0.14 -28.49 -13.19
CA SER A 13 0.40 -27.91 -11.95
C SER A 13 1.20 -26.62 -12.13
N PHE A 14 1.41 -26.15 -13.37
CA PHE A 14 2.02 -24.84 -13.66
C PHE A 14 1.03 -23.77 -14.13
N ILE A 15 -0.24 -24.12 -14.39
CA ILE A 15 -1.27 -23.17 -14.81
C ILE A 15 -2.04 -22.71 -13.57
N GLY A 16 -1.42 -21.82 -12.79
CA GLY A 16 -2.12 -21.31 -11.62
C GLY A 16 -1.32 -20.45 -10.66
N CYS A 17 -0.20 -19.86 -11.08
CA CYS A 17 0.39 -18.77 -10.31
C CYS A 17 -0.43 -17.49 -10.57
N SER A 18 -1.72 -17.51 -10.18
CA SER A 18 -2.58 -16.33 -10.25
C SER A 18 -1.93 -15.27 -9.37
N THR A 19 -1.49 -14.17 -9.98
CA THR A 19 -0.97 -13.04 -9.23
C THR A 19 -2.08 -12.61 -8.26
N PRO A 20 -1.82 -12.53 -6.94
CA PRO A 20 -2.86 -12.19 -5.97
C PRO A 20 -3.62 -10.93 -6.39
N LYS A 21 -4.96 -10.94 -6.24
CA LYS A 21 -5.88 -9.85 -6.62
C LYS A 21 -5.42 -8.47 -6.09
N PHE A 22 -4.78 -8.46 -4.92
CA PHE A 22 -4.14 -7.30 -4.30
C PHE A 22 -3.23 -6.53 -5.25
N TYR A 23 -2.41 -7.26 -5.99
CA TYR A 23 -1.41 -6.66 -6.85
C TYR A 23 -1.99 -6.12 -8.16
N THR A 24 -3.04 -6.75 -8.67
CA THR A 24 -3.79 -6.20 -9.80
C THR A 24 -4.51 -4.92 -9.41
N GLU A 25 -5.05 -4.84 -8.19
CA GLU A 25 -5.68 -3.61 -7.68
C GLU A 25 -4.67 -2.48 -7.49
N ILE A 26 -3.48 -2.76 -6.95
CA ILE A 26 -2.39 -1.77 -6.89
C ILE A 26 -2.03 -1.25 -8.29
N ALA A 27 -1.96 -2.14 -9.28
CA ALA A 27 -1.62 -1.75 -10.65
C ALA A 27 -2.70 -0.85 -11.28
N THR A 28 -3.98 -1.15 -11.05
CA THR A 28 -5.11 -0.32 -11.49
C THR A 28 -5.07 1.05 -10.83
N MET A 29 -4.92 1.10 -9.51
CA MET A 29 -4.81 2.37 -8.77
C MET A 29 -3.62 3.21 -9.27
N GLN A 30 -2.47 2.59 -9.55
CA GLN A 30 -1.32 3.30 -10.10
C GLN A 30 -1.56 3.87 -11.50
N LYS A 31 -2.41 3.20 -12.28
CA LYS A 31 -2.86 3.72 -13.58
C LYS A 31 -3.82 4.89 -13.39
N GLU A 32 -4.81 4.78 -12.51
CA GLU A 32 -5.76 5.85 -12.21
C GLU A 32 -5.07 7.10 -11.68
N ILE A 33 -4.13 6.94 -10.74
CA ILE A 33 -3.28 8.03 -10.26
C ILE A 33 -2.57 8.68 -11.44
N ARG A 34 -1.90 7.91 -12.29
CA ARG A 34 -1.17 8.43 -13.46
C ARG A 34 -2.09 9.20 -14.40
N ASP A 35 -3.25 8.65 -14.72
CA ASP A 35 -4.21 9.28 -15.62
C ASP A 35 -4.75 10.60 -15.02
N ASP A 36 -4.89 10.69 -13.69
CA ASP A 36 -5.24 11.93 -12.98
C ASP A 36 -4.10 12.97 -13.00
N ILE A 37 -2.84 12.54 -12.85
CA ILE A 37 -1.66 13.42 -13.00
C ILE A 37 -1.62 13.99 -14.41
N ASP A 38 -1.77 13.14 -15.42
CA ASP A 38 -1.62 13.49 -16.83
C ASP A 38 -2.76 14.41 -17.33
N LYS A 39 -3.93 14.40 -16.65
CA LYS A 39 -5.08 15.27 -16.94
C LYS A 39 -5.05 16.60 -16.18
N ALA A 40 -4.36 16.68 -15.04
CA ALA A 40 -4.24 17.94 -14.32
C ALA A 40 -3.34 18.88 -15.14
N GLU A 41 -3.85 20.05 -15.53
CA GLU A 41 -3.11 21.11 -16.25
C GLU A 41 -2.01 21.76 -15.37
N GLY A 42 -1.09 20.96 -14.83
CA GLY A 42 0.00 21.36 -13.95
C GLY A 42 1.30 20.68 -14.36
N ASN A 43 2.43 21.28 -13.99
CA ASN A 43 3.75 20.78 -14.35
C ASN A 43 4.00 19.39 -13.70
N PRO A 44 4.02 18.28 -14.45
CA PRO A 44 4.05 16.90 -13.91
C PRO A 44 5.36 16.56 -13.17
N GLN A 45 6.33 17.48 -13.18
CA GLN A 45 7.57 17.40 -12.41
C GLN A 45 7.34 17.49 -10.90
N ASN A 46 6.16 17.96 -10.45
CA ASN A 46 5.88 18.25 -9.05
C ASN A 46 4.98 17.20 -8.34
N GLU A 47 4.92 15.95 -8.82
CA GLU A 47 4.11 14.91 -8.19
C GLU A 47 4.91 13.64 -7.82
N VAL A 48 4.88 13.25 -6.53
CA VAL A 48 5.51 12.02 -6.03
C VAL A 48 4.51 10.87 -6.12
N ARG A 49 4.81 9.90 -6.98
CA ARG A 49 3.95 8.76 -7.29
C ARG A 49 4.10 7.65 -6.25
N ILE A 50 3.00 6.94 -5.96
CA ILE A 50 3.04 5.66 -5.23
C ILE A 50 3.92 4.68 -6.04
N LYS A 51 5.01 4.19 -5.44
CA LYS A 51 5.92 3.27 -6.13
C LYS A 51 5.30 1.89 -6.36
N GLY A 52 5.70 1.30 -7.49
CA GLY A 52 5.19 0.05 -8.09
C GLY A 52 5.10 -1.17 -7.18
N TYR A 53 4.35 -2.17 -7.67
CA TYR A 53 4.23 -3.57 -7.19
C TYR A 53 5.42 -4.14 -6.38
N ASN A 54 6.65 -3.85 -6.80
CA ASN A 54 7.87 -4.39 -6.19
C ASN A 54 8.04 -3.98 -4.72
N MET A 55 7.66 -2.76 -4.34
CA MET A 55 7.85 -2.27 -2.97
C MET A 55 6.91 -2.96 -1.99
N ASN A 56 5.61 -3.01 -2.31
CA ASN A 56 4.61 -3.71 -1.51
C ASN A 56 4.96 -5.20 -1.32
N LYS A 57 5.52 -5.84 -2.34
CA LYS A 57 6.00 -7.22 -2.26
C LYS A 57 7.16 -7.38 -1.27
N LEU A 58 8.09 -6.42 -1.21
CA LEU A 58 9.20 -6.44 -0.26
C LEU A 58 8.71 -6.27 1.18
N VAL A 59 7.78 -5.36 1.42
CA VAL A 59 7.17 -5.15 2.74
C VAL A 59 6.48 -6.42 3.23
N LEU A 60 5.57 -7.01 2.44
CA LEU A 60 4.90 -8.26 2.83
C LEU A 60 5.87 -9.43 3.02
N LYS A 61 6.97 -9.48 2.25
CA LYS A 61 8.01 -10.49 2.45
C LYS A 61 8.73 -10.31 3.79
N LYS A 62 9.08 -9.06 4.16
CA LYS A 62 9.69 -8.72 5.46
C LYS A 62 8.79 -9.12 6.62
N MET A 63 7.48 -8.88 6.47
CA MET A 63 6.49 -9.04 7.54
C MET A 63 5.95 -10.46 7.71
N ARG A 64 6.31 -11.39 6.82
CA ARG A 64 5.82 -12.78 6.86
C ARG A 64 5.99 -13.47 8.22
N ASN A 65 7.09 -13.20 8.91
CA ASN A 65 7.35 -13.83 10.21
C ASN A 65 6.60 -13.16 11.37
N GLU A 66 6.28 -11.88 11.23
CA GLU A 66 5.57 -11.10 12.24
C GLU A 66 4.05 -11.31 12.17
N LEU A 67 3.51 -11.46 10.95
CA LEU A 67 2.09 -11.66 10.68
C LEU A 67 1.70 -13.16 10.73
N LYS A 68 2.32 -13.91 11.65
CA LYS A 68 1.96 -15.32 11.86
C LYS A 68 0.63 -15.38 12.60
N ASN A 69 -0.26 -16.25 12.13
CA ASN A 69 -1.62 -16.42 12.66
C ASN A 69 -2.54 -15.20 12.45
N THR A 70 -2.19 -14.36 11.48
CA THR A 70 -2.99 -13.21 11.06
C THR A 70 -3.63 -13.52 9.72
N ASN A 71 -4.94 -13.29 9.63
CA ASN A 71 -5.68 -13.33 8.39
C ASN A 71 -6.06 -11.93 7.93
N HIS A 72 -6.17 -10.95 8.83
CA HIS A 72 -6.65 -9.62 8.49
C HIS A 72 -5.66 -8.52 8.88
N ILE A 73 -5.25 -7.72 7.90
CA ILE A 73 -4.42 -6.54 8.12
C ILE A 73 -5.01 -5.30 7.46
N LEU A 74 -4.77 -4.14 8.07
CA LEU A 74 -4.82 -2.86 7.38
C LEU A 74 -3.38 -2.42 7.06
N TYR A 75 -3.14 -2.04 5.82
CA TYR A 75 -1.82 -1.67 5.31
C TYR A 75 -1.87 -0.26 4.75
N TYR A 76 -1.22 0.68 5.42
CA TYR A 76 -1.15 2.08 5.02
C TYR A 76 0.21 2.38 4.38
N TYR A 77 0.18 3.12 3.27
CA TYR A 77 1.30 3.56 2.46
C TYR A 77 1.34 5.08 2.44
N SER A 78 2.46 5.67 2.87
CA SER A 78 2.70 7.10 2.78
C SER A 78 4.10 7.38 2.23
N PRO A 79 4.24 8.06 1.07
CA PRO A 79 5.53 8.47 0.55
C PRO A 79 6.04 9.74 1.23
N ASP A 80 7.36 9.91 1.23
CA ASP A 80 7.98 11.18 1.60
C ASP A 80 7.51 12.31 0.68
N PRO A 81 7.03 13.44 1.24
CA PRO A 81 6.57 14.56 0.44
C PRO A 81 7.70 15.33 -0.26
N SER A 82 8.97 14.93 -0.11
CA SER A 82 10.11 15.53 -0.81
C SER A 82 10.34 14.91 -2.20
N PHE A 83 10.51 15.74 -3.22
CA PHE A 83 10.83 15.32 -4.60
C PHE A 83 12.13 14.54 -4.74
N SER A 84 13.11 14.82 -3.89
CA SER A 84 14.41 14.16 -3.91
C SER A 84 14.42 12.86 -3.12
N SER A 85 13.38 12.62 -2.31
CA SER A 85 13.32 11.46 -1.43
C SER A 85 12.76 10.25 -2.17
N ASN A 86 13.42 9.12 -1.98
CA ASN A 86 12.92 7.80 -2.32
C ASN A 86 12.40 7.07 -1.08
N LYS A 87 12.18 7.79 0.03
CA LYS A 87 11.68 7.23 1.28
C LYS A 87 10.16 7.06 1.24
N PHE A 88 9.71 5.97 1.83
CA PHE A 88 8.34 5.53 2.00
C PHE A 88 8.20 5.00 3.41
N TRP A 89 7.10 5.36 4.03
CA TRP A 89 6.66 4.81 5.29
C TRP A 89 5.44 3.93 5.07
N PHE A 90 5.38 2.88 5.87
CA PHE A 90 4.27 1.97 5.88
C PHE A 90 3.88 1.68 7.31
N ILE A 91 2.57 1.57 7.53
CA ILE A 91 2.03 1.18 8.81
C ILE A 91 1.12 -0.02 8.55
N ILE A 92 1.45 -1.15 9.15
CA ILE A 92 0.60 -2.34 9.11
C ILE A 92 -0.07 -2.48 10.47
N TYR A 93 -1.39 -2.44 10.49
CA TYR A 93 -2.16 -2.86 11.64
C TYR A 93 -2.60 -4.32 11.43
N ASP A 94 -2.06 -5.19 12.26
CA ASP A 94 -2.53 -6.56 12.41
C ASP A 94 -3.81 -6.55 13.26
N VAL A 95 -4.94 -6.75 12.59
CA VAL A 95 -6.26 -6.60 13.21
C VAL A 95 -6.53 -7.72 14.20
N ASP A 96 -6.05 -8.93 13.90
CA ASP A 96 -6.29 -10.12 14.70
C ASP A 96 -5.49 -10.07 16.01
N ASN A 97 -4.24 -9.59 15.93
CA ASN A 97 -3.35 -9.49 17.09
C ASN A 97 -3.35 -8.09 17.75
N LYS A 98 -4.02 -7.11 17.15
CA LYS A 98 -4.11 -5.70 17.62
C LYS A 98 -2.75 -5.03 17.80
N VAL A 99 -1.86 -5.21 16.82
CA VAL A 99 -0.50 -4.66 16.84
C VAL A 99 -0.23 -3.85 15.57
N TYR A 100 0.39 -2.69 15.75
CA TYR A 100 0.91 -1.86 14.67
C TYR A 100 2.39 -2.13 14.43
N TYR A 101 2.78 -2.12 13.16
CA TYR A 101 4.14 -2.26 12.69
C TYR A 101 4.48 -1.06 11.82
N ASN A 102 5.43 -0.24 12.26
CA ASN A 102 5.95 0.89 11.48
C ASN A 102 7.17 0.43 10.70
N ILE A 103 7.12 0.61 9.39
CA ILE A 103 8.08 0.07 8.44
C ILE A 103 8.52 1.21 7.54
N GLU A 104 9.80 1.24 7.18
CA GLU A 104 10.29 2.18 6.17
C GLU A 104 11.27 1.50 5.21
N ASN A 105 11.46 2.11 4.05
CA ASN A 105 12.62 1.77 3.22
C ASN A 105 13.78 2.73 3.48
N ASN A 106 14.98 2.24 3.19
CA ASN A 106 16.16 3.07 3.14
C ASN A 106 16.11 3.99 1.90
N ASP A 107 16.35 5.29 2.10
CA ASP A 107 16.36 6.30 1.04
C ASP A 107 17.47 6.07 0.00
N PHE A 108 18.62 5.56 0.45
CA PHE A 108 19.76 5.21 -0.40
C PHE A 108 19.60 3.86 -1.12
N ASN A 109 18.74 2.98 -0.60
CA ASN A 109 18.50 1.65 -1.17
C ASN A 109 17.04 1.21 -0.99
N ASN A 110 16.21 1.53 -1.98
CA ASN A 110 14.79 1.19 -2.02
C ASN A 110 14.46 -0.31 -2.03
N LYS A 111 15.46 -1.21 -2.03
CA LYS A 111 15.25 -2.66 -1.90
C LYS A 111 15.31 -3.15 -0.45
N GLN A 112 15.80 -2.32 0.46
CA GLN A 112 15.87 -2.64 1.89
C GLN A 112 14.67 -2.09 2.62
N ILE A 113 14.05 -2.96 3.44
CA ILE A 113 12.89 -2.65 4.27
C ILE A 113 13.23 -2.96 5.71
N ASP A 114 13.05 -1.96 6.57
CA ASP A 114 13.37 -2.01 7.98
C ASP A 114 12.09 -1.86 8.81
N LEU A 115 11.94 -2.73 9.81
CA LEU A 115 10.89 -2.62 10.80
C LEU A 115 11.42 -1.68 11.89
N ILE A 116 10.79 -0.52 12.03
CA ILE A 116 11.22 0.54 12.94
C ILE A 116 10.59 0.37 14.31
N GLU A 117 9.32 0.00 14.35
CA GLU A 117 8.57 -0.12 15.59
C GLU A 117 7.51 -1.21 15.51
N LYS A 118 7.28 -1.86 16.65
CA LYS A 118 6.15 -2.74 16.90
C LYS A 118 5.48 -2.26 18.18
N THR A 119 4.22 -1.85 18.09
CA THR A 119 3.50 -1.20 19.19
C THR A 119 2.03 -1.58 19.19
N ASP A 120 1.38 -1.60 20.35
CA ASP A 120 -0.06 -1.79 20.49
C ASP A 120 -0.85 -0.49 20.25
N LYS A 121 -0.17 0.65 20.12
CA LYS A 121 -0.79 1.97 19.98
C LYS A 121 -0.15 2.81 18.88
N LEU A 122 -0.99 3.30 17.96
CA LEU A 122 -0.60 4.27 16.95
C LEU A 122 -0.62 5.70 17.53
N SER A 123 0.56 6.27 17.73
CA SER A 123 0.73 7.63 18.30
C SER A 123 0.75 8.73 17.24
N GLU A 124 1.10 8.40 16.00
CA GLU A 124 1.14 9.35 14.89
C GLU A 124 -0.28 9.81 14.54
N LYS A 125 -0.58 11.09 14.84
CA LYS A 125 -1.93 11.65 14.73
C LYS A 125 -2.50 11.58 13.31
N PHE A 126 -1.66 11.81 12.30
CA PHE A 126 -2.09 11.81 10.91
C PHE A 126 -2.45 10.40 10.44
N ALA A 127 -1.55 9.43 10.62
CA ALA A 127 -1.89 8.03 10.40
C ALA A 127 -3.15 7.60 11.18
N LEU A 128 -3.26 7.93 12.48
CA LEU A 128 -4.46 7.60 13.27
C LEU A 128 -5.74 8.18 12.66
N PHE A 129 -5.69 9.41 12.16
CA PHE A 129 -6.81 10.03 11.43
C PHE A 129 -7.17 9.24 10.17
N VAL A 130 -6.19 8.81 9.37
CA VAL A 130 -6.42 8.00 8.16
C VAL A 130 -7.07 6.66 8.51
N PHE A 131 -6.49 5.91 9.46
CA PHE A 131 -7.01 4.62 9.90
C PHE A 131 -8.44 4.74 10.43
N ASN A 132 -8.72 5.71 11.29
CA ASN A 132 -10.06 5.91 11.85
C ASN A 132 -11.08 6.25 10.76
N ASN A 133 -10.75 7.10 9.79
CA ASN A 133 -11.69 7.41 8.71
C ASN A 133 -11.90 6.22 7.79
N TYR A 134 -10.86 5.46 7.48
CA TYR A 134 -10.98 4.26 6.68
C TYR A 134 -11.89 3.21 7.34
N MET A 135 -11.65 2.90 8.62
CA MET A 135 -12.46 1.93 9.39
C MET A 135 -13.93 2.36 9.54
N ASN A 136 -14.21 3.66 9.47
CA ASN A 136 -15.56 4.21 9.49
C ASN A 136 -16.18 4.39 8.09
N ASN A 137 -15.59 3.80 7.03
CA ASN A 137 -16.02 3.93 5.64
C ASN A 137 -16.03 5.37 5.08
N ASN A 138 -15.24 6.28 5.65
CA ASN A 138 -15.15 7.68 5.24
C ASN A 138 -14.04 7.94 4.21
N CYS A 139 -13.87 7.05 3.22
CA CYS A 139 -12.84 7.23 2.19
C CYS A 139 -13.06 8.52 1.36
N GLU A 140 -14.32 8.87 1.08
CA GLU A 140 -14.64 10.09 0.34
C GLU A 140 -14.22 11.37 1.10
N LEU A 141 -14.24 11.35 2.43
CA LEU A 141 -13.71 12.47 3.23
C LEU A 141 -12.19 12.60 3.09
N LEU A 142 -11.46 11.48 3.04
CA LEU A 142 -10.01 11.49 2.83
C LEU A 142 -9.68 12.04 1.43
N LYS A 143 -10.41 11.61 0.40
CA LYS A 143 -10.29 12.14 -0.96
C LYS A 143 -10.62 13.64 -1.04
N SER A 144 -11.71 14.07 -0.39
CA SER A 144 -12.11 15.49 -0.41
C SER A 144 -11.09 16.37 0.28
N LYS A 145 -10.51 15.91 1.40
CA LYS A 145 -9.43 16.61 2.09
C LYS A 145 -8.15 16.71 1.27
N GLY A 146 -7.85 15.73 0.42
CA GLY A 146 -6.70 15.76 -0.50
C GLY A 146 -6.87 16.68 -1.71
N ASN A 147 -8.10 17.01 -2.08
CA ASN A 147 -8.39 17.82 -3.28
C ASN A 147 -8.32 19.34 -3.06
N VAL A 148 -7.68 19.80 -1.97
CA VAL A 148 -7.40 21.22 -1.77
C VAL A 148 -6.16 21.63 -2.57
N ASN A 149 -6.27 22.74 -3.29
CA ASN A 149 -5.22 23.23 -4.17
C ASN A 149 -4.13 23.95 -3.34
N ILE A 150 -3.27 23.18 -2.69
CA ILE A 150 -2.11 23.71 -1.96
C ILE A 150 -0.94 23.78 -2.95
N SER A 151 -0.27 24.92 -3.05
CA SER A 151 0.95 25.07 -3.86
C SER A 151 2.07 24.20 -3.27
N GLY A 152 2.51 23.17 -4.00
CA GLY A 152 3.59 22.29 -3.53
C GLY A 152 3.62 20.92 -4.22
N VAL A 153 4.36 20.00 -3.60
CA VAL A 153 4.44 18.58 -3.98
C VAL A 153 3.11 17.91 -3.74
N ARG A 154 2.54 17.27 -4.76
CA ARG A 154 1.37 16.40 -4.58
C ARG A 154 1.84 14.97 -4.46
N THR A 155 1.57 14.34 -3.33
CA THR A 155 1.79 12.91 -3.15
C THR A 155 0.47 12.18 -3.00
N TYR A 156 0.46 10.90 -3.36
CA TYR A 156 -0.70 10.04 -3.13
C TYR A 156 -0.39 9.04 -2.02
N GLU A 157 -1.37 8.84 -1.16
CA GLU A 157 -1.35 7.88 -0.08
C GLU A 157 -2.42 6.82 -0.33
N ALA A 158 -2.23 5.64 0.26
CA ALA A 158 -3.18 4.56 0.12
C ALA A 158 -3.26 3.72 1.39
N ILE A 159 -4.47 3.31 1.75
CA ILE A 159 -4.72 2.32 2.79
C ILE A 159 -5.48 1.14 2.17
N TYR A 160 -5.04 -0.07 2.50
CA TYR A 160 -5.58 -1.33 2.01
C TYR A 160 -6.07 -2.16 3.20
N GLU A 161 -7.29 -2.68 3.11
CA GLU A 161 -7.75 -3.79 3.92
C GLU A 161 -7.40 -5.07 3.17
N ILE A 162 -6.62 -5.95 3.78
CA ILE A 162 -6.11 -7.16 3.13
C ILE A 162 -6.48 -8.36 4.00
N ASN A 163 -7.20 -9.31 3.39
CA ASN A 163 -7.32 -10.63 3.95
C ASN A 163 -6.24 -11.55 3.34
N LEU A 164 -5.30 -11.99 4.17
CA LEU A 164 -4.12 -12.77 3.80
C LEU A 164 -4.48 -14.19 3.32
N THR A 165 -5.67 -14.70 3.68
CA THR A 165 -6.15 -16.05 3.31
C THR A 165 -6.91 -16.05 1.99
N ASN A 166 -7.94 -15.20 1.86
CA ASN A 166 -8.83 -15.19 0.70
C ASN A 166 -8.41 -14.16 -0.37
N LYS A 167 -7.39 -13.33 -0.09
CA LYS A 167 -6.82 -12.30 -0.98
C LYS A 167 -7.84 -11.24 -1.42
N GLU A 168 -8.94 -11.08 -0.70
CA GLU A 168 -9.84 -9.94 -0.88
C GLU A 168 -9.15 -8.68 -0.39
N ASN A 169 -9.28 -7.62 -1.18
CA ASN A 169 -8.75 -6.32 -0.79
C ASN A 169 -9.81 -5.27 -1.05
N LYS A 170 -9.92 -4.35 -0.10
CA LYS A 170 -10.53 -3.05 -0.31
C LYS A 170 -9.42 -2.03 -0.17
N HIS A 171 -9.56 -0.92 -0.87
CA HIS A 171 -8.55 0.12 -0.80
C HIS A 171 -9.18 1.50 -0.85
N CYS A 172 -8.47 2.45 -0.28
CA CYS A 172 -8.76 3.87 -0.39
C CYS A 172 -7.44 4.56 -0.71
N TYR A 173 -7.43 5.40 -1.74
CA TYR A 173 -6.29 6.26 -2.05
C TYR A 173 -6.76 7.70 -2.18
N PHE A 174 -5.87 8.62 -1.82
CA PHE A 174 -6.17 10.05 -1.76
C PHE A 174 -4.88 10.84 -1.89
N LYS A 175 -4.99 12.10 -2.30
CA LYS A 175 -3.85 13.03 -2.29
C LYS A 175 -3.51 13.39 -0.84
N ASN A 176 -2.23 13.44 -0.51
CA ASN A 176 -1.77 13.91 0.80
C ASN A 176 -2.28 15.33 1.06
N PHE A 177 -2.59 15.61 2.32
CA PHE A 177 -3.02 16.93 2.78
C PHE A 177 -2.41 17.22 4.15
N LEU A 178 -2.22 18.50 4.44
CA LEU A 178 -1.84 18.94 5.78
C LEU A 178 -3.06 18.88 6.70
N LEU A 179 -2.91 18.17 7.81
CA LEU A 179 -3.87 18.24 8.91
C LEU A 179 -3.52 19.45 9.77
N MET A 180 -4.13 20.61 9.47
CA MET A 180 -4.07 21.76 10.38
C MET A 180 -5.10 21.51 11.49
N ASN A 181 -4.63 21.48 12.74
CA ASN A 181 -5.49 21.41 13.94
C ASN A 181 -6.27 22.69 14.13
#